data_AF-A0A968JC67-F1
#
_entry.id   AF-A0A968JC67-F1
#
_cell.length_a   1.000
_cell.length_b   1.000
_cell.length_c   1.000
_cell.angle_alpha   90.00
_cell.angle_beta   90.00
_cell.angle_gamma   90.00
#
_symmetry.space_group_name_H-M   'P 1'
#
loop_
_entity.id
_entity.type
_entity.pdbx_description
1 polymer ?
#
loop_
_entity_poly.entity_id
_entity_poly.type
_entity_poly.pdbx_seq_one_letter_code
_entity_poly.pdbx_strand_id
1 'polypeptide(L)'
;MEGRLPYRLFQPLVTKAAHLQPATSTWERGARSFLQNFPWLGLFTSQMALAACIWIDFVHRVLDVPVDWDAWRCLQALVQECGWILWSEGVCYVCERPIQMHLDAGDRLHAAGQPALEFADGDRLYCWHGIQLPEQYGQLPPQEWSPQWLLQEKDSELRRILIQEIGYPRLCQELQAEELDHWHDYVLLRMEGVDLEPVYLLKMTDPGTGDGDVIRVPPDSQSARAAATWINWGMDPDDFEQQT
;
A
#
# COMPACT_ATOMS: atom_id res chain seq x y z
N MET A 1 -14.19 -45.97 5.40
CA MET A 1 -15.16 -45.07 6.08
C MET A 1 -14.36 -43.94 6.69
N GLU A 2 -14.25 -42.84 5.95
CA GLU A 2 -13.50 -41.64 6.33
C GLU A 2 -14.32 -40.83 7.33
N GLY A 3 -13.88 -40.82 8.59
CA GLY A 3 -14.44 -39.96 9.64
C GLY A 3 -13.91 -38.55 9.48
N ARG A 4 -14.53 -37.73 8.62
CA ARG A 4 -14.36 -36.28 8.67
C ARG A 4 -14.85 -35.81 10.04
N LEU A 5 -13.93 -35.31 10.87
CA LEU A 5 -14.27 -34.53 12.06
C LEU A 5 -15.26 -33.42 11.66
N PRO A 6 -16.34 -33.18 12.41
CA PRO A 6 -17.40 -32.29 11.98
C PRO A 6 -16.96 -30.84 12.21
N TYR A 7 -16.28 -30.26 11.23
CA TYR A 7 -15.99 -28.82 11.13
C TYR A 7 -17.23 -27.92 11.39
N ARG A 8 -18.44 -28.47 11.24
CA ARG A 8 -19.72 -27.79 11.48
C ARG A 8 -20.07 -27.52 12.95
N LEU A 9 -19.51 -28.27 13.91
CA LEU A 9 -19.86 -28.08 15.34
C LEU A 9 -19.15 -26.87 15.97
N PHE A 10 -17.97 -26.50 15.46
CA PHE A 10 -17.19 -25.39 15.98
C PHE A 10 -17.45 -24.05 15.26
N GLN A 11 -18.11 -24.09 14.10
CA GLN A 11 -18.45 -22.91 13.32
C GLN A 11 -19.17 -21.83 14.16
N PRO A 12 -20.21 -22.13 14.94
CA PRO A 12 -20.95 -21.11 15.69
C PRO A 12 -20.15 -20.42 16.81
N LEU A 13 -19.21 -21.13 17.44
CA LEU A 13 -18.33 -20.60 18.50
C LEU A 13 -17.22 -19.74 17.92
N VAL A 14 -16.61 -20.19 16.82
CA VAL A 14 -15.62 -19.42 16.05
C VAL A 14 -16.26 -18.15 15.49
N THR A 15 -17.48 -18.24 14.95
CA THR A 15 -18.21 -17.11 14.39
C THR A 15 -18.65 -16.12 15.49
N LYS A 16 -19.07 -16.56 16.68
CA LYS A 16 -19.38 -15.64 17.80
C LYS A 16 -18.14 -14.99 18.43
N ALA A 17 -17.01 -15.71 18.54
CA ALA A 17 -15.74 -15.13 18.96
C ALA A 17 -15.21 -14.12 17.92
N ALA A 18 -15.37 -14.42 16.63
CA ALA A 18 -15.05 -13.50 15.54
C ALA A 18 -15.98 -12.26 15.51
N HIS A 19 -17.25 -12.39 15.90
CA HIS A 19 -18.18 -11.26 16.04
C HIS A 19 -17.88 -10.34 17.24
N LEU A 20 -17.13 -10.81 18.23
CA LEU A 20 -16.62 -9.95 19.32
C LEU A 20 -15.39 -9.14 18.91
N GLN A 21 -14.84 -9.40 17.72
CA GLN A 21 -13.63 -8.73 17.24
C GLN A 21 -13.70 -8.48 15.70
N PRO A 22 -14.48 -7.47 15.25
CA PRO A 22 -14.56 -7.11 13.84
C PRO A 22 -13.20 -6.74 13.21
N ALA A 23 -12.22 -6.35 14.03
CA ALA A 23 -10.86 -6.01 13.61
C ALA A 23 -9.97 -7.23 13.28
N THR A 24 -10.20 -8.41 13.87
CA THR A 24 -9.26 -9.55 13.75
C THR A 24 -9.06 -10.03 12.31
N SER A 25 -10.12 -10.07 11.51
CA SER A 25 -10.03 -10.52 10.12
C SER A 25 -9.25 -9.54 9.25
N THR A 26 -9.53 -8.23 9.38
CA THR A 26 -8.76 -7.18 8.71
C THR A 26 -7.28 -7.25 9.11
N TRP A 27 -7.00 -7.57 10.37
CA TRP A 27 -5.64 -7.60 10.87
C TRP A 27 -4.85 -8.81 10.43
N GLU A 28 -5.48 -9.98 10.43
CA GLU A 28 -4.87 -11.18 9.87
C GLU A 28 -4.64 -11.01 8.36
N ARG A 29 -5.53 -10.30 7.65
CA ARG A 29 -5.33 -9.97 6.24
C ARG A 29 -4.14 -9.01 6.04
N GLY A 30 -4.08 -7.91 6.79
CA GLY A 30 -2.95 -6.97 6.75
C GLY A 30 -1.62 -7.64 7.12
N ALA A 31 -1.62 -8.46 8.19
CA ALA A 31 -0.45 -9.22 8.62
C ALA A 31 0.02 -10.20 7.54
N ARG A 32 -0.90 -10.87 6.82
CA ARG A 32 -0.53 -11.79 5.74
C ARG A 32 0.23 -11.07 4.62
N SER A 33 -0.20 -9.88 4.22
CA SER A 33 0.51 -9.09 3.21
C SER A 33 1.92 -8.74 3.70
N PHE A 34 2.05 -8.29 4.96
CA PHE A 34 3.37 -8.01 5.56
C PHE A 34 4.27 -9.27 5.58
N LEU A 35 3.72 -10.41 6.01
CA LEU A 35 4.46 -11.67 6.18
C LEU A 35 4.92 -12.33 4.88
N GLN A 36 4.35 -11.97 3.73
CA GLN A 36 4.87 -12.43 2.43
C GLN A 36 6.34 -12.04 2.23
N ASN A 37 6.78 -10.93 2.82
CA ASN A 37 8.17 -10.47 2.76
C ASN A 37 9.07 -11.16 3.80
N PHE A 38 8.49 -11.86 4.78
CA PHE A 38 9.19 -12.50 5.90
C PHE A 38 8.73 -13.96 6.08
N PRO A 39 9.08 -14.87 5.15
CA PRO A 39 8.58 -16.25 5.18
C PRO A 39 9.05 -17.07 6.39
N TRP A 40 10.06 -16.57 7.10
CA TRP A 40 10.62 -17.15 8.33
C TRP A 40 9.87 -16.69 9.59
N LEU A 41 8.90 -15.79 9.46
CA LEU A 41 8.09 -15.27 10.56
C LEU A 41 6.70 -15.90 10.50
N GLY A 42 6.28 -16.52 11.59
CA GLY A 42 4.94 -17.08 11.74
C GLY A 42 3.98 -16.09 12.39
N LEU A 43 2.69 -16.18 12.05
CA LEU A 43 1.61 -15.45 12.73
C LEU A 43 0.89 -16.38 13.70
N PHE A 44 0.84 -16.00 14.97
CA PHE A 44 -0.06 -16.65 15.92
C PHE A 44 -1.47 -16.06 15.71
N THR A 45 -2.26 -16.76 14.88
CA THR A 45 -3.60 -16.31 14.48
C THR A 45 -4.62 -16.42 15.62
N SER A 46 -5.74 -15.71 15.49
CA SER A 46 -6.87 -15.83 16.42
C SER A 46 -7.41 -17.25 16.51
N GLN A 47 -7.38 -18.02 15.42
CA GLN A 47 -7.76 -19.42 15.40
C GLN A 47 -6.80 -20.30 16.21
N MET A 48 -5.49 -20.05 16.11
CA MET A 48 -4.48 -20.75 16.90
C MET A 48 -4.61 -20.43 18.39
N ALA A 49 -4.83 -19.15 18.73
CA ALA A 49 -5.10 -18.70 20.09
C ALA A 49 -6.32 -19.41 20.69
N LEU A 50 -7.44 -19.42 19.96
CA LEU A 50 -8.66 -20.10 20.39
C LEU A 50 -8.43 -21.60 20.59
N ALA A 51 -7.75 -22.26 19.65
CA ALA A 51 -7.44 -23.69 19.74
C ALA A 51 -6.56 -24.02 20.95
N ALA A 52 -5.53 -23.21 21.22
CA ALA A 52 -4.66 -23.37 22.38
C ALA A 52 -5.45 -23.23 23.69
N CYS A 53 -6.30 -22.21 23.80
CA CYS A 53 -7.16 -22.00 24.97
C CYS A 53 -8.12 -23.17 25.20
N ILE A 54 -8.78 -23.67 24.14
CA ILE A 54 -9.67 -24.83 24.24
C ILE A 54 -8.90 -26.07 24.69
N TRP A 55 -7.71 -26.29 24.13
CA TRP A 55 -6.92 -27.47 24.43
C TRP A 55 -6.46 -27.47 25.89
N ILE A 56 -5.91 -26.35 26.38
CA ILE A 56 -5.46 -26.19 27.77
C ILE A 56 -6.62 -26.39 28.75
N ASP A 57 -7.79 -25.79 28.48
CA ASP A 57 -8.96 -25.95 29.34
C ASP A 57 -9.44 -27.41 29.39
N PHE A 58 -9.44 -28.10 28.24
CA PHE A 58 -9.83 -29.51 28.17
C PHE A 58 -8.86 -30.42 28.93
N VAL A 59 -7.55 -30.32 28.70
CA VAL A 59 -6.57 -31.19 29.39
C VAL A 59 -6.58 -30.97 30.89
N HIS A 60 -6.79 -29.73 31.34
CA HIS A 60 -6.90 -29.43 32.77
C HIS A 60 -8.21 -29.95 33.36
N ARG A 61 -9.37 -29.53 32.82
CA ARG A 61 -10.67 -29.76 33.45
C ARG A 61 -11.21 -31.17 33.26
N VAL A 62 -10.85 -31.83 32.16
CA VAL A 62 -11.40 -33.14 31.79
C VAL A 62 -10.41 -34.24 32.06
N LEU A 63 -9.12 -34.02 31.73
CA LEU A 63 -8.09 -35.05 31.87
C LEU A 63 -7.29 -34.93 33.19
N ASP A 64 -7.56 -33.90 33.99
CA ASP A 64 -6.88 -33.64 35.28
C ASP A 64 -5.34 -33.57 35.13
N VAL A 65 -4.88 -33.09 33.98
CA VAL A 65 -3.45 -32.89 33.71
C VAL A 65 -3.01 -31.59 34.41
N PRO A 66 -1.91 -31.60 35.19
CA PRO A 66 -1.36 -30.39 35.77
C PRO A 66 -0.95 -29.40 34.68
N VAL A 67 -1.43 -28.16 34.81
CA VAL A 67 -1.08 -27.06 33.90
C VAL A 67 -0.23 -26.04 34.66
N ASP A 68 0.75 -25.48 33.97
CA ASP A 68 1.46 -24.29 34.45
C ASP A 68 0.51 -23.08 34.41
N TRP A 69 0.05 -22.66 35.59
CA TRP A 69 -0.91 -21.59 35.74
C TRP A 69 -0.34 -20.21 35.40
N ASP A 70 0.97 -20.01 35.52
CA ASP A 70 1.60 -18.75 35.16
C ASP A 70 1.66 -18.66 33.62
N ALA A 71 2.07 -19.73 32.94
CA ALA A 71 2.03 -19.81 31.48
C ALA A 71 0.60 -19.64 30.93
N TRP A 72 -0.41 -20.22 31.58
CA TRP A 72 -1.81 -20.05 31.19
C TRP A 72 -2.27 -18.59 31.32
N ARG A 73 -1.97 -17.92 32.43
CA ARG A 73 -2.30 -16.50 32.62
C ARG A 73 -1.59 -15.62 31.60
N CYS A 74 -0.33 -15.90 31.29
CA CYS A 74 0.41 -15.19 30.24
C CYS A 74 -0.28 -15.34 28.88
N LEU A 75 -0.70 -16.55 28.50
CA LEU A 75 -1.43 -16.77 27.25
C LEU A 75 -2.77 -16.02 27.24
N GLN A 76 -3.52 -16.05 28.35
CA GLN A 76 -4.76 -15.29 28.46
C GLN A 76 -4.54 -13.78 28.28
N ALA A 77 -3.53 -13.21 28.94
CA ALA A 77 -3.18 -11.80 28.81
C ALA A 77 -2.77 -11.44 27.38
N LEU A 78 -1.94 -12.26 26.73
CA LEU A 78 -1.54 -12.05 25.33
C LEU A 78 -2.75 -12.04 24.40
N VAL A 79 -3.68 -12.99 24.56
CA VAL A 79 -4.89 -13.07 23.73
C VAL A 79 -5.85 -11.92 24.01
N GLN A 80 -5.91 -11.44 25.25
CA GLN A 80 -6.84 -10.39 25.68
C GLN A 80 -6.34 -8.98 25.40
N GLU A 81 -5.03 -8.73 25.45
CA GLU A 81 -4.47 -7.38 25.36
C GLU A 81 -3.70 -7.12 24.06
N CYS A 82 -3.10 -8.16 23.45
CA CYS A 82 -2.23 -7.97 22.29
C CYS A 82 -2.95 -8.10 20.94
N GLY A 83 -2.30 -7.48 19.95
CA GLY A 83 -2.65 -7.50 18.54
C GLY A 83 -1.94 -8.60 17.76
N TRP A 84 -0.97 -8.23 16.93
CA TRP A 84 -0.14 -9.19 16.22
C TRP A 84 0.83 -9.86 17.19
N ILE A 85 0.88 -11.19 17.11
CA ILE A 85 1.85 -12.02 17.79
C ILE A 85 2.62 -12.75 16.69
N LEU A 86 3.82 -12.23 16.38
CA LEU A 86 4.70 -12.77 15.36
C LEU A 86 5.78 -13.60 16.03
N TRP A 87 6.11 -14.76 15.49
CA TRP A 87 7.09 -15.65 16.11
C TRP A 87 8.12 -16.14 15.12
N SER A 88 9.34 -16.29 15.62
CA SER A 88 10.48 -16.90 14.93
C SER A 88 11.23 -17.81 15.89
N GLU A 89 12.34 -18.41 15.44
CA GLU A 89 13.15 -19.30 16.26
C GLU A 89 13.68 -18.57 17.50
N GLY A 90 13.13 -18.91 18.67
CA GLY A 90 13.53 -18.34 19.96
C GLY A 90 13.05 -16.92 20.24
N VAL A 91 12.24 -16.30 19.37
CA VAL A 91 11.79 -14.91 19.53
C VAL A 91 10.30 -14.77 19.25
N CYS A 92 9.61 -14.00 20.09
CA CYS A 92 8.21 -13.61 19.91
C CYS A 92 8.12 -12.08 19.93
N TYR A 93 7.54 -11.50 18.89
CA TYR A 93 7.21 -10.09 18.78
C TYR A 93 5.73 -9.92 19.10
N VAL A 94 5.42 -9.07 20.06
CA VAL A 94 4.06 -8.75 20.48
C VAL A 94 3.87 -7.25 20.38
N CYS A 95 2.73 -6.82 19.85
CA CYS A 95 2.34 -5.41 19.86
C CYS A 95 0.96 -5.24 20.48
N GLU A 96 0.70 -4.03 20.96
CA GLU A 96 -0.65 -3.61 21.31
C GLU A 96 -1.57 -3.65 20.10
N ARG A 97 -2.86 -3.49 20.37
CA ARG A 97 -3.85 -3.42 19.32
C ARG A 97 -3.91 -2.03 18.66
N PRO A 98 -3.67 -1.89 17.34
CA PRO A 98 -4.06 -0.71 16.61
C PRO A 98 -5.52 -0.34 16.84
N ILE A 99 -5.78 0.94 17.02
CA ILE A 99 -7.13 1.49 17.10
C ILE A 99 -7.74 1.69 15.71
N GLN A 100 -6.89 1.78 14.67
CA GLN A 100 -7.29 1.95 13.29
C GLN A 100 -6.38 1.15 12.35
N MET A 101 -6.95 0.53 11.32
CA MET A 101 -6.24 -0.12 10.23
C MET A 101 -7.03 0.01 8.93
N HIS A 102 -6.39 0.48 7.87
CA HIS A 102 -6.97 0.61 6.53
C HIS A 102 -6.20 -0.24 5.53
N LEU A 103 -6.95 -0.97 4.71
CA LEU A 103 -6.41 -1.82 3.65
C LEU A 103 -7.04 -1.44 2.31
N ASP A 104 -6.27 -1.59 1.23
CA ASP A 104 -6.81 -1.54 -0.13
C ASP A 104 -7.51 -2.86 -0.52
N ALA A 105 -8.04 -2.91 -1.75
CA ALA A 105 -8.73 -4.09 -2.28
C ALA A 105 -7.82 -5.34 -2.40
N GLY A 106 -6.50 -5.18 -2.31
CA GLY A 106 -5.50 -6.25 -2.30
C GLY A 106 -5.02 -6.63 -0.90
N ASP A 107 -5.73 -6.21 0.15
CA ASP A 107 -5.38 -6.43 1.56
C ASP A 107 -4.02 -5.83 1.98
N ARG A 108 -3.55 -4.78 1.29
CA ARG A 108 -2.32 -4.06 1.63
C ARG A 108 -2.64 -2.82 2.44
N LEU A 109 -1.79 -2.48 3.42
CA LEU A 109 -1.91 -1.23 4.18
C LEU A 109 -1.96 -0.03 3.23
N HIS A 110 -3.05 0.75 3.31
CA HIS A 110 -3.25 1.91 2.43
C HIS A 110 -4.25 2.88 3.05
N ALA A 111 -3.88 4.16 3.07
CA ALA A 111 -4.81 5.26 3.35
C ALA A 111 -4.28 6.57 2.73
N ALA A 112 -5.19 7.43 2.29
CA ALA A 112 -4.87 8.75 1.74
C ALA A 112 -5.13 9.84 2.79
N GLY A 113 -4.11 10.67 3.09
CA GLY A 113 -4.20 11.79 4.03
C GLY A 113 -4.48 11.42 5.49
N GLN A 114 -4.29 10.15 5.86
CA GLN A 114 -4.50 9.66 7.22
C GLN A 114 -3.65 8.40 7.46
N PRO A 115 -3.40 8.01 8.72
CA PRO A 115 -2.66 6.80 9.03
C PRO A 115 -3.36 5.56 8.46
N ALA A 116 -2.60 4.71 7.78
CA ALA A 116 -3.05 3.37 7.40
C ALA A 116 -3.08 2.44 8.63
N LEU A 117 -2.28 2.74 9.65
CA LEU A 117 -2.25 2.05 10.94
C LEU A 117 -2.05 3.08 12.05
N GLU A 118 -2.82 3.01 13.13
CA GLU A 118 -2.65 3.87 14.32
C GLU A 118 -2.82 3.05 15.59
N PHE A 119 -1.91 3.23 16.54
CA PHE A 119 -1.89 2.58 17.85
C PHE A 119 -2.40 3.52 18.95
N ALA A 120 -2.80 2.94 20.08
CA ALA A 120 -3.37 3.68 21.20
C ALA A 120 -2.37 4.63 21.90
N ASP A 121 -1.08 4.33 21.80
CA ASP A 121 0.02 5.17 22.28
C ASP A 121 0.35 6.37 21.36
N GLY A 122 -0.29 6.44 20.19
CA GLY A 122 -0.12 7.50 19.20
C GLY A 122 0.84 7.15 18.07
N ASP A 123 1.45 5.97 18.06
CA ASP A 123 2.28 5.52 16.94
C ASP A 123 1.44 5.34 15.68
N ARG A 124 1.95 5.84 14.55
CA ARG A 124 1.24 5.89 13.26
C ARG A 124 2.12 5.40 12.14
N LEU A 125 1.53 4.60 11.25
CA LEU A 125 2.14 4.26 9.97
C LEU A 125 1.24 4.76 8.83
N TYR A 126 1.88 5.46 7.91
CA TYR A 126 1.26 5.91 6.67
C TYR A 126 1.73 4.98 5.56
N CYS A 127 0.79 4.47 4.78
CA CYS A 127 1.10 3.54 3.70
C CYS A 127 0.29 3.88 2.46
N TRP A 128 0.91 3.70 1.29
CA TRP A 128 0.30 3.78 -0.02
C TRP A 128 0.44 2.43 -0.73
N HIS A 129 -0.65 1.66 -0.80
CA HIS A 129 -0.68 0.37 -1.49
C HIS A 129 0.41 -0.61 -1.00
N GLY A 130 0.65 -0.63 0.30
CA GLY A 130 1.66 -1.46 0.96
C GLY A 130 3.05 -0.83 1.07
N ILE A 131 3.31 0.31 0.42
CA ILE A 131 4.57 1.05 0.54
C ILE A 131 4.45 2.05 1.70
N GLN A 132 5.37 2.00 2.66
CA GLN A 132 5.39 2.94 3.77
C GLN A 132 5.77 4.33 3.26
N LEU A 133 4.93 5.33 3.55
CA LEU A 133 5.19 6.73 3.26
C LEU A 133 5.87 7.40 4.46
N PRO A 134 6.84 8.29 4.23
CA PRO A 134 7.22 9.30 5.20
C PRO A 134 6.00 10.08 5.68
N GLU A 135 5.99 10.42 6.97
CA GLU A 135 4.87 11.12 7.62
C GLU A 135 4.51 12.44 6.92
N GLN A 136 5.53 13.17 6.44
CA GLN A 136 5.35 14.41 5.68
C GLN A 136 4.47 14.27 4.42
N TYR A 137 4.40 13.07 3.82
CA TYR A 137 3.54 12.80 2.66
C TYR A 137 2.22 12.19 3.12
N GLY A 138 2.30 11.20 4.02
CA GLY A 138 1.16 10.40 4.44
C GLY A 138 0.08 11.16 5.20
N GLN A 139 0.45 12.22 5.91
CA GLN A 139 -0.49 13.10 6.61
C GLN A 139 -1.34 13.94 5.66
N LEU A 140 -0.91 14.12 4.42
CA LEU A 140 -1.56 14.99 3.45
C LEU A 140 -2.28 14.16 2.38
N PRO A 141 -3.49 14.57 1.95
CA PRO A 141 -4.12 13.95 0.81
C PRO A 141 -3.27 14.21 -0.45
N PRO A 142 -3.27 13.32 -1.45
CA PRO A 142 -2.42 13.46 -2.64
C PRO A 142 -2.56 14.78 -3.40
N GLN A 143 -3.75 15.39 -3.35
CA GLN A 143 -4.03 16.69 -3.95
C GLN A 143 -3.20 17.82 -3.33
N GLU A 144 -2.75 17.66 -2.09
CA GLU A 144 -1.92 18.62 -1.35
C GLU A 144 -0.42 18.27 -1.41
N TRP A 145 -0.03 17.18 -2.08
CA TRP A 145 1.38 16.81 -2.18
C TRP A 145 2.16 17.86 -2.96
N SER A 146 3.36 18.18 -2.50
CA SER A 146 4.22 19.21 -3.09
C SER A 146 5.14 18.59 -4.16
N PRO A 147 5.07 19.07 -5.42
CA PRO A 147 6.00 18.69 -6.49
C PRO A 147 7.48 18.85 -6.10
N GLN A 148 7.79 19.85 -5.27
CA GLN A 148 9.16 20.17 -4.89
C GLN A 148 9.82 19.06 -4.06
N TRP A 149 9.04 18.17 -3.42
CA TRP A 149 9.57 17.01 -2.71
C TRP A 149 10.34 16.05 -3.62
N LEU A 150 9.95 15.95 -4.91
CA LEU A 150 10.66 15.13 -5.89
C LEU A 150 12.11 15.57 -6.09
N LEU A 151 12.47 16.83 -5.82
CA LEU A 151 13.85 17.29 -5.96
C LEU A 151 14.79 16.77 -4.87
N GLN A 152 14.23 16.25 -3.77
CA GLN A 152 14.99 15.79 -2.60
C GLN A 152 14.79 14.29 -2.31
N GLU A 153 13.68 13.70 -2.77
CA GLU A 153 13.38 12.29 -2.56
C GLU A 153 14.35 11.39 -3.35
N LYS A 154 15.00 10.45 -2.67
CA LYS A 154 16.02 9.56 -3.24
C LYS A 154 15.49 8.16 -3.49
N ASP A 155 14.45 7.76 -2.78
CA ASP A 155 13.84 6.46 -2.95
C ASP A 155 13.04 6.42 -4.26
N SER A 156 13.40 5.49 -5.16
CA SER A 156 12.79 5.38 -6.48
C SER A 156 11.30 5.00 -6.42
N GLU A 157 10.89 4.20 -5.43
CA GLU A 157 9.49 3.81 -5.27
C GLU A 157 8.66 5.01 -4.78
N LEU A 158 9.19 5.80 -3.83
CA LEU A 158 8.52 7.03 -3.39
C LEU A 158 8.44 8.07 -4.52
N ARG A 159 9.51 8.26 -5.31
CA ARG A 159 9.47 9.13 -6.50
C ARG A 159 8.37 8.72 -7.46
N ARG A 160 8.28 7.42 -7.75
CA ARG A 160 7.25 6.88 -8.64
C ARG A 160 5.84 7.17 -8.11
N ILE A 161 5.60 6.95 -6.82
CA ILE A 161 4.31 7.25 -6.18
C ILE A 161 3.98 8.74 -6.29
N LEU A 162 4.93 9.62 -5.93
CA LEU A 162 4.76 11.07 -6.02
C LEU A 162 4.46 11.53 -7.46
N ILE A 163 5.22 11.04 -8.46
CA ILE A 163 4.99 11.39 -9.87
C ILE A 163 3.60 10.94 -10.34
N GLN A 164 3.22 9.70 -10.00
CA GLN A 164 1.95 9.12 -10.42
C GLN A 164 0.76 9.89 -9.85
N GLU A 165 0.78 10.22 -8.57
CA GLU A 165 -0.36 10.84 -7.89
C GLU A 165 -0.41 12.37 -8.09
N ILE A 166 0.73 13.05 -8.18
CA ILE A 166 0.78 14.48 -8.50
C ILE A 166 0.42 14.71 -9.97
N GLY A 167 0.89 13.84 -10.86
CA GLY A 167 0.68 13.91 -12.30
C GLY A 167 1.56 14.94 -13.01
N TYR A 168 1.97 14.62 -14.24
CA TYR A 168 2.83 15.50 -15.03
C TYR A 168 2.29 16.91 -15.30
N PRO A 169 0.97 17.15 -15.51
CA PRO A 169 0.47 18.50 -15.72
C PRO A 169 0.82 19.46 -14.59
N ARG A 170 0.64 19.01 -13.34
CA ARG A 170 0.96 19.81 -12.15
C ARG A 170 2.47 19.91 -11.92
N LEU A 171 3.22 18.83 -12.20
CA LEU A 171 4.68 18.88 -12.17
C LEU A 171 5.24 19.92 -13.14
N CYS A 172 4.76 19.99 -14.38
CA CYS A 172 5.21 20.98 -15.36
C CYS A 172 4.86 22.43 -14.99
N GLN A 173 3.78 22.64 -14.24
CA GLN A 173 3.35 23.98 -13.80
C GLN A 173 4.17 24.48 -12.60
N GLU A 174 4.43 23.59 -11.64
CA GLU A 174 5.08 23.96 -10.38
C GLU A 174 6.60 23.74 -10.36
N LEU A 175 7.10 22.87 -11.25
CA LEU A 175 8.52 22.66 -11.49
C LEU A 175 8.90 23.29 -12.83
N GLN A 176 10.12 23.82 -12.91
CA GLN A 176 10.61 24.45 -14.13
C GLN A 176 10.93 23.37 -15.18
N ALA A 177 9.99 23.11 -16.08
CA ALA A 177 10.23 22.33 -17.28
C ALA A 177 10.85 23.21 -18.38
N GLU A 178 11.90 22.71 -19.03
CA GLU A 178 12.53 23.36 -20.19
C GLU A 178 11.78 22.97 -21.45
N GLU A 179 11.30 23.95 -22.21
CA GLU A 179 10.75 23.72 -23.55
C GLU A 179 11.89 23.48 -24.54
N LEU A 180 11.88 22.29 -25.15
CA LEU A 180 12.90 21.88 -26.13
C LEU A 180 12.46 22.15 -27.57
N ASP A 181 11.18 21.94 -27.87
CA ASP A 181 10.63 22.13 -29.21
C ASP A 181 9.10 22.33 -29.15
N HIS A 182 8.55 22.98 -30.18
CA HIS A 182 7.13 23.28 -30.30
C HIS A 182 6.66 22.99 -31.72
N TRP A 183 5.59 22.21 -31.86
CA TRP A 183 4.99 21.89 -33.15
C TRP A 183 3.47 21.78 -33.04
N HIS A 184 2.76 22.70 -33.70
CA HIS A 184 1.30 22.83 -33.61
C HIS A 184 0.84 22.91 -32.15
N ASP A 185 -0.03 21.99 -31.71
CA ASP A 185 -0.55 21.94 -30.35
C ASP A 185 0.35 21.12 -29.39
N TYR A 186 1.50 20.65 -29.88
CA TYR A 186 2.44 19.81 -29.13
C TYR A 186 3.68 20.60 -28.69
N VAL A 187 4.04 20.43 -27.42
CA VAL A 187 5.25 21.00 -26.82
C VAL A 187 6.09 19.90 -26.20
N LEU A 188 7.33 19.75 -26.67
CA LEU A 188 8.30 18.84 -26.07
C LEU A 188 9.00 19.54 -24.91
N LEU A 189 8.91 18.94 -23.73
CA LEU A 189 9.44 19.46 -22.48
C LEU A 189 10.48 18.49 -21.91
N ARG A 190 11.45 19.04 -21.17
CA ARG A 190 12.43 18.30 -20.37
C ARG A 190 12.39 18.77 -18.93
N MET A 191 12.43 17.82 -18.00
CA MET A 191 12.54 18.10 -16.58
C MET A 191 13.74 17.39 -15.97
N GLU A 192 14.54 18.14 -15.23
CA GLU A 192 15.67 17.63 -14.45
C GLU A 192 15.27 17.37 -13.01
N GLY A 193 15.88 16.35 -12.39
CA GLY A 193 15.71 16.08 -10.95
C GLY A 193 14.35 15.54 -10.53
N VAL A 194 13.41 15.29 -11.45
CA VAL A 194 12.08 14.72 -11.19
C VAL A 194 12.11 13.19 -11.10
N ASP A 195 12.95 12.53 -11.91
CA ASP A 195 13.23 11.09 -11.84
C ASP A 195 14.75 10.82 -11.77
N LEU A 196 15.21 9.57 -11.80
CA LEU A 196 16.63 9.21 -11.81
C LEU A 196 17.37 9.76 -13.02
N GLU A 197 16.67 9.83 -14.16
CA GLU A 197 17.13 10.40 -15.41
C GLU A 197 16.24 11.58 -15.79
N PRO A 198 16.71 12.50 -16.66
CA PRO A 198 15.89 13.56 -17.20
C PRO A 198 14.60 13.00 -17.80
N VAL A 199 13.47 13.59 -17.43
CA VAL A 199 12.15 13.16 -17.93
C VAL A 199 11.79 14.01 -19.13
N TYR A 200 11.46 13.35 -20.24
CA TYR A 200 10.96 13.99 -21.45
C TYR A 200 9.45 13.82 -21.52
N LEU A 201 8.75 14.93 -21.73
CA LEU A 201 7.30 14.99 -21.73
C LEU A 201 6.80 15.65 -23.00
N LEU A 202 5.72 15.13 -23.55
CA LEU A 202 4.97 15.79 -24.60
C LEU A 202 3.69 16.34 -23.99
N LYS A 203 3.55 17.66 -23.99
CA LYS A 203 2.30 18.35 -23.65
C LYS A 203 1.51 18.57 -24.93
N MET A 204 0.27 18.09 -24.95
CA MET A 204 -0.68 18.31 -26.05
C MET A 204 -1.76 19.25 -25.54
N THR A 205 -1.93 20.41 -26.17
CA THR A 205 -2.97 21.38 -25.77
C THR A 205 -4.23 21.10 -26.57
N ASP A 206 -5.37 20.85 -25.92
CA ASP A 206 -6.65 20.78 -26.64
C ASP A 206 -7.11 22.20 -27.03
N PRO A 207 -7.29 22.51 -28.33
CA PRO A 207 -7.75 23.82 -28.78
C PRO A 207 -9.12 24.24 -28.21
N GLY A 208 -9.96 23.27 -27.82
CA GLY A 208 -11.31 23.52 -27.31
C GLY A 208 -11.35 23.88 -25.83
N THR A 209 -10.58 23.19 -24.99
CA THR A 209 -10.63 23.34 -23.52
C THR A 209 -9.44 24.13 -22.97
N GLY A 210 -8.31 24.19 -23.68
CA GLY A 210 -7.06 24.79 -23.20
C GLY A 210 -6.33 23.95 -22.14
N ASP A 211 -6.99 22.91 -21.62
CA ASP A 211 -6.37 21.89 -20.79
C ASP A 211 -5.70 20.86 -21.70
N GLY A 212 -4.52 20.40 -21.29
CA GLY A 212 -3.69 19.54 -22.12
C GLY A 212 -3.19 18.32 -21.39
N ASP A 213 -3.22 17.17 -22.07
CA ASP A 213 -2.59 15.96 -21.56
C ASP A 213 -1.07 16.10 -21.64
N VAL A 214 -0.40 15.59 -20.60
CA VAL A 214 1.06 15.56 -20.54
C VAL A 214 1.51 14.12 -20.37
N ILE A 215 2.21 13.61 -21.37
CA ILE A 215 2.61 12.20 -21.46
C ILE A 215 4.13 12.09 -21.49
N ARG A 216 4.69 11.12 -20.78
CA ARG A 216 6.13 10.81 -20.86
C ARG A 216 6.46 10.16 -22.19
N VAL A 217 7.48 10.68 -22.86
CA VAL A 217 7.99 10.20 -24.15
C VAL A 217 9.44 9.71 -24.02
N PRO A 218 9.96 8.96 -25.02
CA PRO A 218 11.33 8.47 -24.97
C PRO A 218 12.36 9.61 -24.84
N PRO A 219 13.46 9.39 -24.09
CA PRO A 219 14.46 10.42 -23.85
C PRO A 219 15.29 10.78 -25.08
N ASP A 220 15.24 9.98 -26.14
CA ASP A 220 15.88 10.23 -27.43
C ASP A 220 14.98 10.99 -28.42
N SER A 221 13.80 11.46 -27.98
CA SER A 221 12.89 12.29 -28.77
C SER A 221 13.58 13.59 -29.20
N GLN A 222 13.78 13.76 -30.52
CA GLN A 222 14.53 14.88 -31.09
C GLN A 222 13.69 16.14 -31.36
N SER A 223 12.36 16.02 -31.41
CA SER A 223 11.42 17.12 -31.71
C SER A 223 10.01 16.81 -31.20
N ALA A 224 9.17 17.84 -31.07
CA ALA A 224 7.77 17.71 -30.69
C ALA A 224 6.98 16.87 -31.69
N ARG A 225 7.24 17.03 -33.00
CA ARG A 225 6.65 16.18 -34.04
C ARG A 225 7.05 14.71 -33.89
N ALA A 226 8.33 14.42 -33.65
CA ALA A 226 8.80 13.05 -33.48
C ALA A 226 8.19 12.38 -32.23
N ALA A 227 8.07 13.14 -31.14
CA ALA A 227 7.38 12.70 -29.93
C ALA A 227 5.88 12.45 -30.19
N ALA A 228 5.21 13.35 -30.95
CA ALA A 228 3.81 13.19 -31.35
C ALA A 228 3.60 11.94 -32.22
N THR A 229 4.48 11.68 -33.19
CA THR A 229 4.48 10.45 -33.98
C THR A 229 4.63 9.21 -33.09
N TRP A 230 5.50 9.27 -32.08
CA TRP A 230 5.72 8.15 -31.16
C TRP A 230 4.47 7.82 -30.33
N ILE A 231 3.82 8.83 -29.74
CA ILE A 231 2.57 8.60 -28.98
C ILE A 231 1.44 8.06 -29.87
N ASN A 232 1.46 8.40 -31.17
CA ASN A 232 0.52 7.96 -32.18
C ASN A 232 0.92 6.64 -32.86
N TRP A 233 1.76 5.82 -32.21
CA TRP A 233 2.19 4.51 -32.68
C TRP A 233 2.91 4.52 -34.05
N GLY A 234 3.63 5.60 -34.34
CA GLY A 234 4.40 5.75 -35.58
C GLY A 234 3.66 6.44 -36.73
N MET A 235 2.41 6.86 -36.53
CA MET A 235 1.66 7.66 -37.52
C MET A 235 2.00 9.14 -37.35
N ASP A 236 2.29 9.80 -38.47
CA ASP A 236 2.51 11.24 -38.46
C ASP A 236 1.19 11.96 -38.16
N PRO A 237 1.15 12.93 -37.22
CA PRO A 237 -0.11 13.59 -36.90
C PRO A 237 -0.78 14.30 -38.08
N ASP A 238 -0.01 14.75 -39.09
CA ASP A 238 -0.55 15.36 -40.32
C ASP A 238 -1.35 14.35 -41.18
N ASP A 239 -1.11 13.05 -41.01
CA ASP A 239 -1.82 12.00 -41.76
C ASP A 239 -3.26 11.79 -41.23
N PHE A 240 -3.58 12.27 -40.03
CA PHE A 240 -4.95 12.22 -39.51
C PHE A 240 -5.86 13.28 -40.15
N GLU A 241 -5.32 14.46 -40.47
CA GLU A 241 -6.09 15.57 -41.08
C GLU A 241 -6.56 15.24 -42.51
N GLN A 242 -5.95 14.25 -43.18
CA GLN A 242 -6.34 13.84 -44.53
C GLN A 242 -7.53 12.85 -44.56
N GLN A 243 -8.04 12.40 -43.41
CA GLN A 243 -9.12 11.40 -43.33
C GLN A 243 -10.50 11.95 -42.93
N THR A 244 -10.62 13.25 -42.69
CA THR A 244 -11.89 13.95 -42.40
C THR A 244 -12.29 14.89 -43.53
#